data_AF-A0A086J0I0-F1
#
_entry.id   AF-A0A086J0I0-F1
#
_cell.length_a   1.000
_cell.length_b   1.000
_cell.length_c   1.000
_cell.angle_alpha   90.00
_cell.angle_beta   90.00
_cell.angle_gamma   90.00
#
_symmetry.space_group_name_H-M   'P 1'
#
loop_
_entity.id
_entity.type
_entity.pdbx_description
1 polymer ?
#
loop_
_entity_poly.entity_id
_entity_poly.type
_entity_poly.pdbx_seq_one_letter_code
_entity_poly.pdbx_strand_id
1 'polypeptide(L)'
;MAFSLLKYFMQGILEFIASRESGVTTQEIQQEFKDMSLQDIVVEINALHADSLIDLFKTKSGIVYRRNTEPQSFSAPEEKIIYLLIKESGVDGIWIKDIRSKSGLHQNLVTKILKTLEQRVLIKAVKSIKQNRKVYMLYDAVPSDDLGDGPWFTQDAELDVGFVEAIKGVAHEWIVNSIGRDMPAYEDLPGIKEVHAFLMRAEISSVHLSLEDVKRILDILVYERKIIQLDQRFYIVKSI
;
A
#
# COMPACT_ATOMS: atom_id res chain seq x y z
N MET A 1 -26.84 -8.84 42.14
CA MET A 1 -27.05 -10.03 41.27
C MET A 1 -27.47 -9.67 39.85
N ALA A 2 -28.45 -8.79 39.62
CA ALA A 2 -28.87 -8.43 38.26
C ALA A 2 -27.76 -7.76 37.42
N PHE A 3 -26.99 -6.84 37.99
CA PHE A 3 -25.89 -6.14 37.31
C PHE A 3 -24.74 -7.06 36.84
N SER A 4 -24.44 -8.12 37.59
CA SER A 4 -23.37 -9.07 37.25
C SER A 4 -23.79 -10.04 36.14
N LEU A 5 -25.08 -10.40 36.10
CA LEU A 5 -25.65 -11.21 35.03
C LEU A 5 -25.70 -10.44 33.71
N LEU A 6 -26.15 -9.18 33.72
CA LEU A 6 -26.18 -8.31 32.55
C LEU A 6 -24.79 -8.18 31.90
N LYS A 7 -23.76 -7.95 32.71
CA LYS A 7 -22.37 -7.85 32.23
C LYS A 7 -21.86 -9.15 31.61
N TYR A 8 -22.31 -10.30 32.13
CA TYR A 8 -21.98 -11.63 31.62
C TYR A 8 -22.62 -11.88 30.25
N PHE A 9 -23.89 -11.50 30.09
CA PHE A 9 -24.60 -11.63 28.81
C PHE A 9 -24.04 -10.69 27.73
N MET A 10 -23.74 -9.45 28.09
CA MET A 10 -23.11 -8.48 27.19
C MET A 10 -21.76 -9.01 26.67
N GLN A 11 -20.95 -9.58 27.56
CA GLN A 11 -19.66 -10.15 27.21
C GLN A 11 -19.80 -11.44 26.36
N GLY A 12 -20.78 -12.29 26.66
CA GLY A 12 -21.08 -13.48 25.87
C GLY A 12 -21.52 -13.15 24.43
N ILE A 13 -22.41 -12.17 24.26
CA ILE A 13 -22.83 -11.71 22.92
C ILE A 13 -21.63 -11.16 22.14
N LEU A 14 -20.78 -10.37 22.79
CA LEU A 14 -19.59 -9.82 22.16
C LEU A 14 -18.59 -10.91 21.73
N GLU A 15 -18.37 -11.93 22.56
CA GLU A 15 -17.52 -13.08 22.23
C GLU A 15 -18.09 -13.90 21.08
N PHE A 16 -19.42 -14.11 21.06
CA PHE A 16 -20.08 -14.79 19.95
C PHE A 16 -19.92 -14.02 18.63
N ILE A 17 -20.13 -12.71 18.63
CA ILE A 17 -19.89 -11.85 17.46
C ILE A 17 -18.42 -11.92 17.03
N ALA A 18 -17.49 -11.92 17.99
CA ALA A 18 -16.05 -12.00 17.73
C ALA A 18 -15.63 -13.34 17.09
N SER A 19 -16.33 -14.42 17.41
CA SER A 19 -16.01 -15.77 16.91
C SER A 19 -16.30 -15.95 15.41
N ARG A 20 -17.08 -15.06 14.79
CA ARG A 20 -17.48 -15.16 13.38
C ARG A 20 -16.99 -13.98 12.55
N GLU A 21 -15.95 -14.22 11.76
CA GLU A 21 -15.33 -13.19 10.91
C GLU A 21 -16.30 -12.57 9.88
N SER A 22 -17.23 -13.36 9.33
CA SER A 22 -18.25 -12.87 8.39
C SER A 22 -19.26 -11.92 9.04
N GLY A 23 -19.35 -11.93 10.37
CA GLY A 23 -20.40 -11.31 11.17
C GLY A 23 -21.60 -12.24 11.41
N VAL A 24 -22.49 -11.83 12.30
CA VAL A 24 -23.69 -12.56 12.74
C VAL A 24 -24.95 -11.72 12.59
N THR A 25 -26.08 -12.35 12.36
CA THR A 25 -27.40 -11.71 12.31
C THR A 25 -28.09 -11.73 13.67
N THR A 26 -29.09 -10.88 13.88
CA THR A 26 -29.91 -10.91 15.11
C THR A 26 -30.54 -12.29 15.33
N GLN A 27 -30.91 -13.01 14.26
CA GLN A 27 -31.51 -14.34 14.32
C GLN A 27 -30.52 -15.38 14.85
N GLU A 28 -29.26 -15.33 14.43
CA GLU A 28 -28.22 -16.23 14.91
C GLU A 28 -27.87 -15.96 16.38
N ILE A 29 -27.84 -14.69 16.79
CA ILE A 29 -27.65 -14.32 18.19
C ILE A 29 -28.83 -14.85 19.04
N GLN A 30 -30.07 -14.70 18.57
CA GLN A 30 -31.24 -15.22 19.28
C GLN A 30 -31.24 -16.76 19.39
N GLN A 31 -30.71 -17.46 18.38
CA GLN A 31 -30.58 -18.92 18.42
C GLN A 31 -29.55 -19.41 19.42
N GLU A 32 -28.48 -18.65 19.65
CA GLU A 32 -27.47 -18.96 20.65
C GLU A 32 -27.96 -18.62 22.07
N PHE A 33 -28.54 -17.42 22.23
CA PHE A 33 -29.02 -16.90 23.51
C PHE A 33 -30.54 -17.05 23.67
N LYS A 34 -31.04 -18.29 23.59
CA LYS A 34 -32.48 -18.60 23.66
C LYS A 34 -33.14 -18.19 24.98
N ASP A 35 -32.34 -18.07 26.04
CA ASP A 35 -32.79 -17.70 27.38
C ASP A 35 -33.06 -16.18 27.51
N MET A 36 -32.64 -15.38 26.53
CA MET A 36 -32.86 -13.93 26.49
C MET A 36 -34.02 -13.57 25.58
N SER A 37 -34.78 -12.53 25.96
CA SER A 37 -35.80 -11.98 25.07
C SER A 37 -35.15 -11.20 23.92
N LEU A 38 -35.86 -11.08 22.80
CA LEU A 38 -35.41 -10.24 21.68
C LEU A 38 -35.18 -8.77 22.09
N GLN A 39 -35.96 -8.26 23.04
CA GLN A 39 -35.82 -6.89 23.51
C GLN A 39 -34.49 -6.71 24.25
N ASP A 40 -34.14 -7.66 25.12
CA ASP A 40 -32.89 -7.61 25.89
C ASP A 40 -31.68 -7.74 24.96
N ILE A 41 -31.74 -8.65 23.98
CA ILE A 41 -30.67 -8.80 22.97
C ILE A 41 -30.44 -7.49 22.21
N VAL A 42 -31.51 -6.80 21.79
CA VAL A 42 -31.40 -5.53 21.07
C VAL A 42 -30.82 -4.42 21.96
N VAL A 43 -31.18 -4.40 23.25
CA VAL A 43 -30.60 -3.45 24.22
C VAL A 43 -29.10 -3.67 24.37
N GLU A 44 -28.66 -4.93 24.54
CA GLU A 44 -27.24 -5.26 24.65
C GLU A 44 -26.45 -4.94 23.37
N ILE A 45 -27.00 -5.26 22.21
CA ILE A 45 -26.39 -4.93 20.91
C ILE A 45 -26.20 -3.41 20.76
N ASN A 46 -27.21 -2.62 21.13
CA ASN A 46 -27.13 -1.17 21.05
C ASN A 46 -26.08 -0.61 22.02
N ALA A 47 -25.93 -1.20 23.22
CA ALA A 47 -24.89 -0.83 24.17
C ALA A 47 -23.49 -1.17 23.61
N LEU A 48 -23.29 -2.38 23.08
CA LEU A 48 -22.04 -2.79 22.44
C LEU A 48 -21.66 -1.89 21.25
N HIS A 49 -22.65 -1.46 20.47
CA HIS A 49 -22.43 -0.54 19.36
C HIS A 49 -22.10 0.88 19.85
N ALA A 50 -22.79 1.37 20.90
CA ALA A 50 -22.49 2.66 21.51
C ALA A 50 -21.05 2.73 22.07
N ASP A 51 -20.58 1.62 22.65
CA ASP A 51 -19.21 1.47 23.15
C ASP A 51 -18.17 1.23 22.03
N SER A 52 -18.61 1.25 20.76
CA SER A 52 -17.77 1.00 19.58
C SER A 52 -17.09 -0.37 19.57
N LEU A 53 -17.67 -1.36 20.26
CA LEU A 53 -17.16 -2.74 20.33
C LEU A 53 -17.62 -3.59 19.13
N ILE A 54 -18.72 -3.20 18.50
CA ILE A 54 -19.29 -3.86 17.31
C ILE A 54 -19.70 -2.85 16.25
N ASP A 55 -19.73 -3.32 15.00
CA ASP A 55 -20.20 -2.59 13.83
C ASP A 55 -21.49 -3.20 13.28
N LEU A 56 -22.32 -2.32 12.72
CA LEU A 56 -23.60 -2.63 12.08
C LEU A 56 -23.47 -2.50 10.56
N PHE A 57 -23.62 -3.60 9.82
CA PHE A 57 -23.63 -3.59 8.36
C PHE A 57 -25.02 -3.96 7.84
N LYS A 58 -25.57 -3.11 6.96
CA LYS A 58 -26.83 -3.40 6.25
C LYS A 58 -26.53 -4.19 4.99
N THR A 59 -27.06 -5.39 4.91
CA THR A 59 -26.96 -6.28 3.73
C THR A 59 -28.35 -6.49 3.12
N LYS A 60 -28.40 -7.05 1.90
CA LYS A 60 -29.69 -7.41 1.25
C LYS A 60 -30.52 -8.41 2.06
N SER A 61 -29.85 -9.21 2.90
CA SER A 61 -30.44 -10.24 3.75
C SER A 61 -30.75 -9.78 5.18
N GLY A 62 -30.44 -8.53 5.53
CA GLY A 62 -30.69 -7.98 6.87
C GLY A 62 -29.48 -7.28 7.47
N ILE A 63 -29.51 -7.09 8.80
CA ILE A 63 -28.43 -6.46 9.56
C ILE A 63 -27.45 -7.54 10.03
N VAL A 64 -26.17 -7.31 9.77
CA VAL A 64 -25.06 -8.16 10.20
C VAL A 64 -24.19 -7.36 11.17
N TYR A 65 -23.87 -7.97 12.31
CA TYR A 65 -23.00 -7.41 13.34
C TYR A 65 -21.61 -8.03 13.25
N ARG A 66 -20.56 -7.22 13.33
CA ARG A 66 -19.17 -7.70 13.37
C ARG A 66 -18.44 -7.03 14.52
N ARG A 67 -17.44 -7.71 15.10
CA ARG A 67 -16.56 -7.07 16.08
C ARG A 67 -15.82 -5.90 15.43
N ASN A 68 -15.82 -4.76 16.10
CA ASN A 68 -14.97 -3.65 15.72
C ASN A 68 -13.54 -3.94 16.19
N THR A 69 -12.61 -4.04 15.25
CA THR A 69 -11.17 -4.20 15.51
C THR A 69 -10.38 -2.92 15.22
N GLU A 70 -11.03 -1.89 14.69
CA GLU A 70 -10.37 -0.68 14.23
C GLU A 70 -10.29 0.34 15.37
N PRO A 71 -9.07 0.77 15.78
CA PRO A 71 -8.90 1.77 16.82
C PRO A 71 -9.35 3.17 16.37
N GLN A 72 -9.54 3.38 15.07
CA GLN A 72 -9.94 4.67 14.53
C GLN A 72 -11.46 4.85 14.64
N SER A 73 -11.88 6.02 15.12
CA SER A 73 -13.28 6.42 15.09
C SER A 73 -13.67 6.83 13.66
N PHE A 74 -14.80 6.33 13.17
CA PHE A 74 -15.38 6.71 11.88
C PHE A 74 -16.66 7.52 12.12
N SER A 75 -16.83 8.63 11.42
CA SER A 75 -18.00 9.50 11.62
C SER A 75 -19.25 8.95 10.94
N ALA A 76 -19.07 8.10 9.93
CA ALA A 76 -20.15 7.48 9.18
C ALA A 76 -19.85 5.99 8.92
N PRO A 77 -20.88 5.11 8.89
CA PRO A 77 -20.70 3.71 8.52
C PRO A 77 -20.06 3.53 7.14
N GLU A 78 -20.40 4.41 6.19
CA GLU A 78 -19.85 4.41 4.83
C GLU A 78 -18.34 4.68 4.81
N GLU A 79 -17.85 5.52 5.72
CA GLU A 79 -16.43 5.82 5.87
C GLU A 79 -15.66 4.56 6.27
N LYS A 80 -16.20 3.82 7.24
CA LYS A 80 -15.64 2.56 7.70
C LYS A 80 -15.65 1.48 6.62
N ILE A 81 -16.75 1.36 5.87
CA ILE A 81 -16.85 0.41 4.76
C ILE A 81 -15.74 0.66 3.73
N ILE A 82 -15.53 1.92 3.33
CA ILE A 82 -14.46 2.27 2.38
C ILE A 82 -13.08 1.97 2.97
N TYR A 83 -12.84 2.32 4.24
CA TYR A 83 -11.58 2.04 4.90
C TYR A 83 -11.26 0.53 4.95
N LEU A 84 -12.24 -0.31 5.32
CA LEU A 84 -12.07 -1.76 5.37
C LEU A 84 -11.78 -2.35 3.97
N LEU A 85 -12.46 -1.89 2.92
CA LEU A 85 -12.18 -2.32 1.54
C LEU A 85 -10.74 -1.99 1.10
N ILE A 86 -10.21 -0.85 1.54
CA ILE A 86 -8.82 -0.45 1.27
C ILE A 86 -7.85 -1.30 2.10
N LYS A 87 -8.16 -1.55 3.37
CA LYS A 87 -7.36 -2.44 4.23
C LYS A 87 -7.27 -3.85 3.66
N GLU A 88 -8.38 -4.40 3.18
CA GLU A 88 -8.44 -5.72 2.54
C GLU A 88 -7.61 -5.82 1.25
N SER A 89 -7.40 -4.72 0.53
CA SER A 89 -6.57 -4.72 -0.69
C SER A 89 -5.07 -4.82 -0.43
N GLY A 90 -4.63 -4.54 0.80
CA GLY A 90 -3.23 -4.63 1.21
C GLY A 90 -2.29 -3.78 0.35
N VAL A 91 -1.21 -4.41 -0.12
CA VAL A 91 -0.07 -3.75 -0.81
C VAL A 91 -0.39 -3.31 -2.23
N ASP A 92 -1.34 -3.95 -2.92
CA ASP A 92 -1.70 -3.64 -4.30
C ASP A 92 -2.64 -2.42 -4.41
N GLY A 93 -3.25 -2.04 -3.28
CA GLY A 93 -4.26 -1.00 -3.21
C GLY A 93 -5.53 -1.33 -4.00
N ILE A 94 -6.47 -0.39 -3.98
CA ILE A 94 -7.77 -0.54 -4.63
C ILE A 94 -8.14 0.68 -5.47
N TRP A 95 -8.70 0.43 -6.66
CA TRP A 95 -9.14 1.49 -7.56
C TRP A 95 -10.52 2.03 -7.17
N ILE A 96 -10.75 3.32 -7.42
CA ILE A 96 -12.02 3.98 -7.06
C ILE A 96 -13.26 3.31 -7.68
N LYS A 97 -13.18 2.74 -8.89
CA LYS A 97 -14.34 2.04 -9.48
C LYS A 97 -14.62 0.72 -8.75
N ASP A 98 -13.59 0.05 -8.27
CA ASP A 98 -13.71 -1.20 -7.51
C ASP A 98 -14.28 -0.91 -6.12
N ILE A 99 -13.82 0.17 -5.45
CA ILE A 99 -14.43 0.66 -4.20
C ILE A 99 -15.91 0.95 -4.40
N ARG A 100 -16.27 1.68 -5.47
CA ARG A 100 -17.67 1.99 -5.79
C ARG A 100 -18.50 0.72 -6.01
N SER A 101 -17.97 -0.23 -6.79
CA SER A 101 -18.68 -1.48 -7.10
C SER A 101 -18.88 -2.35 -5.86
N LYS A 102 -17.88 -2.44 -4.98
CA LYS A 102 -17.93 -3.26 -3.76
C LYS A 102 -18.74 -2.59 -2.64
N SER A 103 -18.64 -1.27 -2.49
CA SER A 103 -19.38 -0.53 -1.45
C SER A 103 -20.85 -0.29 -1.81
N GLY A 104 -21.20 -0.26 -3.10
CA GLY A 104 -22.55 0.09 -3.56
C GLY A 104 -22.90 1.58 -3.39
N LEU A 105 -21.92 2.43 -3.04
CA LEU A 105 -22.13 3.85 -2.76
C LEU A 105 -22.11 4.72 -4.03
N HIS A 106 -22.77 5.87 -3.98
CA HIS A 106 -22.72 6.86 -5.06
C HIS A 106 -21.32 7.47 -5.20
N GLN A 107 -20.92 7.77 -6.44
CA GLN A 107 -19.58 8.28 -6.76
C GLN A 107 -19.19 9.53 -5.95
N ASN A 108 -20.10 10.51 -5.83
CA ASN A 108 -19.83 11.74 -5.08
C ASN A 108 -19.52 11.48 -3.60
N LEU A 109 -20.20 10.50 -3.01
CA LEU A 109 -19.99 10.12 -1.62
C LEU A 109 -18.65 9.41 -1.43
N VAL A 110 -18.31 8.47 -2.33
CA VAL A 110 -17.01 7.77 -2.33
C VAL A 110 -15.87 8.78 -2.41
N THR A 111 -15.92 9.72 -3.36
CA THR A 111 -14.88 10.74 -3.52
C THR A 111 -14.74 11.63 -2.29
N LYS A 112 -15.86 12.04 -1.67
CA LYS A 112 -15.83 12.85 -0.44
C LYS A 112 -15.18 12.08 0.71
N ILE A 113 -15.56 10.82 0.90
CA ILE A 113 -15.02 9.97 1.98
C ILE A 113 -13.52 9.73 1.79
N LEU A 114 -13.08 9.39 0.57
CA LEU A 114 -11.66 9.18 0.28
C LEU A 114 -10.83 10.41 0.65
N LYS A 115 -11.32 11.62 0.29
CA LYS A 115 -10.66 12.87 0.65
C LYS A 115 -10.58 13.07 2.18
N THR A 116 -11.65 12.76 2.91
CA THR A 116 -11.64 12.83 4.38
C THR A 116 -10.64 11.85 4.99
N LEU A 117 -10.58 10.61 4.50
CA LEU A 117 -9.63 9.59 4.98
C LEU A 117 -8.17 9.96 4.67
N GLU A 118 -7.90 10.54 3.50
CA GLU A 118 -6.59 11.09 3.12
C GLU A 118 -6.19 12.26 4.04
N GLN A 119 -7.10 13.20 4.30
CA GLN A 119 -6.85 14.33 5.22
C GLN A 119 -6.54 13.89 6.65
N ARG A 120 -7.10 12.76 7.07
CA ARG A 120 -6.86 12.14 8.38
C ARG A 120 -5.63 11.23 8.42
N VAL A 121 -4.91 11.11 7.31
CA VAL A 121 -3.69 10.28 7.20
C VAL A 121 -3.97 8.80 7.50
N LEU A 122 -5.17 8.31 7.18
CA LEU A 122 -5.54 6.90 7.34
C LEU A 122 -5.24 6.09 6.08
N ILE A 123 -5.30 6.75 4.93
CA ILE A 123 -5.02 6.18 3.61
C ILE A 123 -4.12 7.13 2.84
N LYS A 124 -3.49 6.61 1.79
CA LYS A 124 -2.77 7.38 0.80
C LYS A 124 -3.14 6.92 -0.60
N ALA A 125 -3.02 7.82 -1.56
CA ALA A 125 -3.15 7.49 -2.96
C ALA A 125 -1.78 7.26 -3.59
N VAL A 126 -1.68 6.21 -4.39
CA VAL A 126 -0.47 5.86 -5.15
C VAL A 126 -0.88 5.53 -6.59
N LYS A 127 0.02 5.73 -7.53
CA LYS A 127 -0.18 5.33 -8.93
C LYS A 127 0.29 3.89 -9.11
N SER A 128 -0.62 3.01 -9.54
CA SER A 128 -0.27 1.63 -9.90
C SER A 128 0.42 1.60 -11.26
N ILE A 129 1.59 0.97 -11.35
CA ILE A 129 2.31 0.78 -12.62
C ILE A 129 1.57 -0.23 -13.50
N LYS A 130 1.22 -1.40 -12.94
CA LYS A 130 0.54 -2.51 -13.64
C LYS A 130 -0.70 -2.08 -14.42
N GLN A 131 -1.47 -1.16 -13.84
CA GLN A 131 -2.76 -0.74 -14.38
C GLN A 131 -2.76 0.74 -14.81
N ASN A 132 -1.61 1.42 -14.71
CA ASN A 132 -1.40 2.85 -14.98
C ASN A 132 -2.54 3.73 -14.45
N ARG A 133 -2.96 3.51 -13.20
CA ARG A 133 -4.13 4.18 -12.59
C ARG A 133 -3.92 4.47 -11.11
N LYS A 134 -4.58 5.53 -10.62
CA LYS A 134 -4.61 5.90 -9.19
C LYS A 134 -5.31 4.80 -8.39
N VAL A 135 -4.64 4.27 -7.38
CA VAL A 135 -5.18 3.34 -6.38
C VAL A 135 -5.04 3.93 -4.98
N TYR A 136 -5.83 3.44 -4.04
CA TYR A 136 -5.80 3.84 -2.63
C TYR A 136 -5.34 2.68 -1.78
N MET A 137 -4.48 2.94 -0.80
CA MET A 137 -3.95 1.96 0.15
C MET A 137 -3.83 2.57 1.55
N LEU A 138 -3.57 1.75 2.57
CA LEU A 138 -3.32 2.27 3.93
C LEU A 138 -2.07 3.14 3.96
N TYR A 139 -2.07 4.15 4.83
CA TYR A 139 -0.94 5.07 4.94
C TYR A 139 0.36 4.35 5.29
N ASP A 140 0.30 3.42 6.24
CA ASP A 140 1.47 2.66 6.73
C ASP A 140 1.85 1.48 5.81
N ALA A 141 1.04 1.17 4.80
CA ALA A 141 1.35 0.08 3.89
C ALA A 141 2.50 0.47 2.94
N VAL A 142 3.47 -0.42 2.79
CA VAL A 142 4.56 -0.28 1.83
C VAL A 142 4.04 -0.75 0.47
N PRO A 143 4.07 0.10 -0.59
CA PRO A 143 3.69 -0.32 -1.93
C PRO A 143 4.57 -1.48 -2.40
N SER A 144 4.00 -2.44 -3.12
CA SER A 144 4.80 -3.47 -3.80
C SER A 144 5.73 -2.83 -4.84
N ASP A 145 6.81 -3.53 -5.23
CA ASP A 145 7.75 -3.06 -6.27
C ASP A 145 7.05 -2.72 -7.61
N ASP A 146 5.82 -3.23 -7.80
CA ASP A 146 4.91 -2.95 -8.91
C ASP A 146 4.11 -1.63 -8.79
N LEU A 147 4.36 -0.82 -7.75
CA LEU A 147 3.57 0.36 -7.37
C LEU A 147 4.38 1.65 -7.15
N GLY A 148 5.67 1.69 -7.48
CA GLY A 148 6.46 2.93 -7.51
C GLY A 148 6.79 3.36 -8.94
N ASP A 149 6.89 4.65 -9.25
CA ASP A 149 7.36 5.14 -10.56
C ASP A 149 8.86 4.78 -10.83
N GLY A 150 9.45 3.81 -10.12
CA GLY A 150 10.88 3.51 -10.08
C GLY A 150 11.62 4.40 -9.09
N PRO A 151 12.91 4.13 -8.81
CA PRO A 151 13.69 4.87 -7.82
C PRO A 151 13.98 6.33 -8.21
N TRP A 152 13.52 6.75 -9.39
CA TRP A 152 13.83 8.03 -10.02
C TRP A 152 12.82 9.13 -9.68
N PHE A 153 11.71 8.82 -9.01
CA PHE A 153 10.62 9.75 -8.78
C PHE A 153 10.47 10.07 -7.29
N THR A 154 10.14 11.33 -7.02
CA THR A 154 9.81 11.82 -5.68
C THR A 154 8.43 11.33 -5.24
N GLN A 155 8.08 11.55 -3.97
CA GLN A 155 6.77 11.20 -3.42
C GLN A 155 5.61 11.92 -4.13
N ASP A 156 5.89 13.06 -4.79
CA ASP A 156 4.93 13.83 -5.58
C ASP A 156 4.81 13.34 -7.03
N ALA A 157 5.42 12.20 -7.37
CA ALA A 157 5.49 11.64 -8.72
C ALA A 157 6.18 12.55 -9.75
N GLU A 158 7.08 13.42 -9.28
CA GLU A 158 7.97 14.21 -10.13
C GLU A 158 9.31 13.50 -10.29
N LEU A 159 9.92 13.59 -11.47
CA LEU A 159 11.24 13.03 -11.72
C LEU A 159 12.28 13.77 -10.86
N ASP A 160 12.99 13.05 -10.00
CA ASP A 160 14.14 13.58 -9.27
C ASP A 160 15.35 13.64 -10.19
N VAL A 161 15.41 14.72 -10.98
CA VAL A 161 16.51 14.97 -11.91
C VAL A 161 17.85 15.05 -11.17
N GLY A 162 17.87 15.60 -9.95
CA GLY A 162 19.09 15.71 -9.14
C GLY A 162 19.64 14.33 -8.77
N PHE A 163 18.77 13.44 -8.33
CA PHE A 163 19.14 12.05 -8.03
C PHE A 163 19.62 11.30 -9.26
N VAL A 164 18.91 11.41 -10.40
CA VAL A 164 19.31 10.77 -11.67
C VAL A 164 20.70 11.26 -12.11
N GLU A 165 20.95 12.57 -12.10
CA GLU A 165 22.26 13.14 -12.46
C GLU A 165 23.37 12.69 -11.50
N ALA A 166 23.09 12.60 -10.20
CA ALA A 166 24.05 12.12 -9.21
C ALA A 166 24.45 10.66 -9.47
N ILE A 167 23.48 9.76 -9.68
CA ILE A 167 23.75 8.35 -9.97
C ILE A 167 24.48 8.19 -11.31
N LYS A 168 24.09 8.95 -12.35
CA LYS A 168 24.83 9.00 -13.63
C LYS A 168 26.29 9.42 -13.43
N GLY A 169 26.52 10.48 -12.66
CA GLY A 169 27.86 11.01 -12.40
C GLY A 169 28.75 9.98 -11.73
N VAL A 170 28.26 9.36 -10.64
CA VAL A 170 29.03 8.35 -9.91
C VAL A 170 29.26 7.08 -10.73
N ALA A 171 28.25 6.60 -11.46
CA ALA A 171 28.42 5.45 -12.34
C ALA A 171 29.46 5.71 -13.43
N HIS A 172 29.42 6.90 -14.05
CA HIS A 172 30.39 7.30 -15.08
C HIS A 172 31.81 7.42 -14.51
N GLU A 173 31.97 8.12 -13.38
CA GLU A 173 33.26 8.29 -12.72
C GLU A 173 33.88 6.94 -12.34
N TRP A 174 33.07 6.03 -11.81
CA TRP A 174 33.53 4.69 -11.49
C TRP A 174 33.96 3.90 -12.73
N ILE A 175 33.21 3.95 -13.83
CA ILE A 175 33.57 3.29 -15.11
C ILE A 175 34.91 3.84 -15.63
N VAL A 176 35.10 5.17 -15.60
CA VAL A 176 36.35 5.82 -16.01
C VAL A 176 37.52 5.34 -15.15
N ASN A 177 37.37 5.37 -13.83
CA ASN A 177 38.41 4.95 -12.89
C ASN A 177 38.72 3.44 -12.95
N SER A 178 37.72 2.63 -13.32
CA SER A 178 37.88 1.20 -13.54
C SER A 178 38.72 0.91 -14.80
N ILE A 179 38.59 1.75 -15.82
CA ILE A 179 39.35 1.66 -17.07
C ILE A 179 40.64 2.47 -16.93
N GLY A 180 41.54 2.00 -16.06
CA GLY A 180 42.79 2.70 -15.73
C GLY A 180 43.89 2.72 -16.80
N ARG A 181 43.60 2.34 -18.06
CA ARG A 181 44.59 2.23 -19.15
C ARG A 181 44.01 2.54 -20.52
N ASP A 182 44.87 3.02 -21.42
CA ASP A 182 44.47 3.53 -22.74
C ASP A 182 43.84 2.49 -23.68
N MET A 183 44.10 1.20 -23.44
CA MET A 183 43.61 0.08 -24.25
C MET A 183 43.39 -1.15 -23.35
N PRO A 184 42.26 -1.23 -22.63
CA PRO A 184 41.93 -2.38 -21.78
C PRO A 184 41.54 -3.60 -22.63
N ALA A 185 41.80 -4.81 -22.14
CA ALA A 185 41.21 -6.01 -22.72
C ALA A 185 39.69 -6.01 -22.47
N TYR A 186 38.93 -6.68 -23.34
CA TYR A 186 37.47 -6.76 -23.24
C TYR A 186 37.00 -7.31 -21.88
N GLU A 187 37.74 -8.26 -21.30
CA GLU A 187 37.42 -8.89 -20.01
C GLU A 187 37.56 -7.95 -18.81
N ASP A 188 38.32 -6.86 -18.97
CA ASP A 188 38.57 -5.87 -17.93
C ASP A 188 37.60 -4.68 -18.00
N LEU A 189 36.70 -4.66 -18.99
CA LEU A 189 35.67 -3.63 -19.10
C LEU A 189 34.54 -3.87 -18.09
N PRO A 190 34.07 -2.84 -17.38
CA PRO A 190 32.99 -2.99 -16.41
C PRO A 190 31.69 -3.43 -17.10
N GLY A 191 31.01 -4.40 -16.51
CA GLY A 191 29.67 -4.82 -16.90
C GLY A 191 28.59 -4.24 -15.98
N ILE A 192 27.34 -4.48 -16.34
CA ILE A 192 26.19 -3.94 -15.61
C ILE A 192 26.12 -4.44 -14.15
N LYS A 193 26.54 -5.69 -13.92
CA LYS A 193 26.50 -6.31 -12.58
C LYS A 193 27.54 -5.69 -11.66
N GLU A 194 28.73 -5.39 -12.20
CA GLU A 194 29.80 -4.75 -11.45
C GLU A 194 29.44 -3.31 -11.08
N VAL A 195 28.84 -2.55 -12.01
CA VAL A 195 28.33 -1.20 -11.74
C VAL A 195 27.22 -1.23 -10.68
N HIS A 196 26.27 -2.16 -10.80
CA HIS A 196 25.20 -2.32 -9.81
C HIS A 196 25.75 -2.67 -8.41
N ALA A 197 26.68 -3.61 -8.32
CA ALA A 197 27.31 -3.98 -7.06
C ALA A 197 28.08 -2.80 -6.44
N PHE A 198 28.72 -1.95 -7.24
CA PHE A 198 29.38 -0.75 -6.77
C PHE A 198 28.38 0.27 -6.21
N LEU A 199 27.31 0.59 -6.94
CA LEU A 199 26.29 1.54 -6.51
C LEU A 199 25.61 1.10 -5.19
N MET A 200 25.36 -0.21 -5.04
CA MET A 200 24.80 -0.75 -3.80
C MET A 200 25.78 -0.69 -2.62
N ARG A 201 27.08 -0.94 -2.85
CA ARG A 201 28.11 -0.90 -1.79
C ARG A 201 28.48 0.50 -1.34
N ALA A 202 28.36 1.47 -2.23
CA ALA A 202 28.75 2.84 -1.95
C ALA A 202 27.71 3.59 -1.09
N GLU A 203 26.57 2.96 -0.76
CA GLU A 203 25.44 3.53 0.02
C GLU A 203 25.02 4.93 -0.48
N ILE A 204 25.19 5.19 -1.78
CA ILE A 204 24.94 6.51 -2.38
C ILE A 204 23.44 6.79 -2.43
N SER A 205 22.60 5.75 -2.47
CA SER A 205 21.16 5.85 -2.54
C SER A 205 20.50 5.37 -1.24
N SER A 206 19.60 6.20 -0.71
CA SER A 206 18.61 5.79 0.30
C SER A 206 17.53 4.85 -0.28
N VAL A 207 17.54 4.66 -1.61
CA VAL A 207 16.57 3.86 -2.38
C VAL A 207 17.28 2.64 -2.97
N HIS A 208 16.65 1.48 -2.93
CA HIS A 208 17.17 0.26 -3.56
C HIS A 208 17.10 0.39 -5.08
N LEU A 209 18.24 0.29 -5.76
CA LEU A 209 18.32 0.30 -7.22
C LEU A 209 18.32 -1.15 -7.74
N SER A 210 17.42 -1.48 -8.66
CA SER A 210 17.44 -2.78 -9.33
C SER A 210 18.50 -2.83 -10.44
N LEU A 211 18.81 -4.03 -10.95
CA LEU A 211 19.68 -4.19 -12.12
C LEU A 211 19.10 -3.50 -13.37
N GLU A 212 17.77 -3.50 -13.52
CA GLU A 212 17.10 -2.83 -14.64
C GLU A 212 17.19 -1.31 -14.54
N ASP A 213 17.11 -0.76 -13.34
CA ASP A 213 17.27 0.66 -13.09
C ASP A 213 18.67 1.13 -13.47
N VAL A 214 19.70 0.39 -13.03
CA VAL A 214 21.08 0.67 -13.43
C VAL A 214 21.27 0.55 -14.94
N LYS A 215 20.61 -0.42 -15.60
CA LYS A 215 20.64 -0.54 -17.06
C LYS A 215 20.17 0.73 -17.74
N ARG A 216 19.04 1.28 -17.31
CA ARG A 216 18.45 2.49 -17.90
C ARG A 216 19.40 3.70 -17.76
N ILE A 217 20.06 3.83 -16.62
CA ILE A 217 21.07 4.88 -16.40
C ILE A 217 22.25 4.73 -17.36
N LEU A 218 22.75 3.50 -17.54
CA LEU A 218 23.84 3.23 -18.48
C LEU A 218 23.42 3.47 -19.93
N ASP A 219 22.20 3.11 -20.32
CA ASP A 219 21.65 3.38 -21.65
C ASP A 219 21.57 4.90 -21.93
N ILE A 220 21.23 5.71 -20.92
CA ILE A 220 21.26 7.17 -21.02
C ILE A 220 22.70 7.67 -21.25
N LEU A 221 23.68 7.16 -20.51
CA LEU A 221 25.09 7.53 -20.71
C LEU A 221 25.62 7.12 -22.09
N VAL A 222 25.13 6.01 -22.65
CA VAL A 222 25.40 5.59 -24.04
C VAL A 222 24.79 6.59 -25.02
N TYR A 223 23.54 7.00 -24.81
CA TYR A 223 22.86 7.97 -25.65
C TYR A 223 23.53 9.36 -25.61
N GLU A 224 23.98 9.79 -24.43
CA GLU A 224 24.77 11.00 -24.21
C GLU A 224 26.19 10.90 -24.80
N ARG A 225 26.58 9.75 -25.35
CA ARG A 225 27.91 9.45 -25.90
C ARG A 225 29.05 9.64 -24.89
N LYS A 226 28.78 9.39 -23.61
CA LYS A 226 29.81 9.36 -22.57
C LYS A 226 30.48 7.99 -22.49
N ILE A 227 29.70 6.94 -22.71
CA ILE A 227 30.17 5.54 -22.74
C ILE A 227 29.70 4.83 -24.02
N ILE A 228 30.36 3.74 -24.37
CA ILE A 228 30.03 2.84 -25.48
C ILE A 228 29.69 1.49 -24.87
N GLN A 229 28.55 0.92 -25.27
CA GLN A 229 28.20 -0.45 -24.92
C GLN A 229 28.81 -1.43 -25.94
N LEU A 230 29.55 -2.41 -25.43
CA LEU A 230 30.10 -3.55 -26.17
C LEU A 230 29.48 -4.82 -25.58
N ASP A 231 28.42 -5.32 -26.20
CA ASP A 231 27.55 -6.39 -25.69
C ASP A 231 27.04 -6.13 -24.26
N GLN A 232 27.65 -6.76 -23.25
CA GLN A 232 27.29 -6.64 -21.82
C GLN A 232 28.25 -5.75 -21.02
N ARG A 233 29.23 -5.12 -21.68
CA ARG A 233 30.29 -4.33 -21.05
C ARG A 233 30.34 -2.90 -21.58
N PHE A 234 30.96 -1.99 -20.82
CA PHE A 234 30.98 -0.56 -21.12
C PHE A 234 32.41 -0.05 -21.26
N TYR A 235 32.64 0.82 -22.25
CA TYR A 235 33.91 1.50 -22.49
C TYR A 235 33.69 3.02 -22.54
N ILE A 236 34.72 3.82 -22.28
CA ILE A 236 34.63 5.29 -22.29
C ILE A 236 34.80 5.85 -23.71
N VAL A 237 34.01 6.86 -24.06
CA VAL A 237 34.25 7.61 -25.30
C VAL A 237 35.41 8.57 -25.05
N LYS A 238 36.58 8.29 -25.65
CA LYS A 238 37.66 9.29 -25.71
C LYS A 238 37.28 10.36 -26.72
N SER A 239 37.17 11.61 -26.27
CA SER A 239 37.08 12.73 -27.21
C SER A 239 38.33 12.74 -28.07
N ILE A 240 38.14 12.73 -29.39
CA ILE A 240 39.18 13.05 -30.37
C ILE A 240 39.49 14.55 -30.26
#